data_AF-A0A0Q9KYW7-F1
#
_entry.id   AF-A0A0Q9KYW7-F1
#
_cell.length_a   1.000
_cell.length_b   1.000
_cell.length_c   1.000
_cell.angle_alpha   90.00
_cell.angle_beta   90.00
_cell.angle_gamma   90.00
#
_symmetry.space_group_name_H-M   'P 1'
#
loop_
_entity.id
_entity.type
_entity.pdbx_description
1 polymer ?
#
loop_
_entity_poly.entity_id
_entity_poly.type
_entity_poly.pdbx_seq_one_letter_code
_entity_poly.pdbx_strand_id
1 'polypeptide(L)'
;MIRNTHEQLLFDPSTFADETAWKTLNTHDPGIFKDKGSYYTFSTDAMYREEDKPPFRGGVQVRRSKDLVDWEWVGHAFDGMPEQAKAWTGADGLWQYYDSQITKKGVLITC
;
A
#
# COMPACT_ATOMS: atom_id res chain seq x y z
N MET A 1 -21.46 13.32 17.61
CA MET A 1 -20.98 14.23 16.55
C MET A 1 -20.84 13.40 15.29
N ILE A 2 -21.50 13.81 14.20
CA ILE A 2 -21.35 13.13 12.91
C ILE A 2 -20.08 13.69 12.28
N ARG A 3 -19.02 12.87 12.15
CA ARG A 3 -17.79 13.28 11.47
C ARG A 3 -18.07 13.44 9.99
N ASN A 4 -17.51 14.49 9.37
CA ASN A 4 -17.59 14.66 7.93
C ASN A 4 -16.88 13.49 7.24
N THR A 5 -17.44 12.95 6.15
CA THR A 5 -16.95 11.71 5.52
C THR A 5 -15.51 11.84 4.98
N HIS A 6 -15.06 13.07 4.75
CA HIS A 6 -13.72 13.41 4.26
C HIS A 6 -12.69 13.64 5.37
N GLU A 7 -13.10 13.78 6.64
CA GLU A 7 -12.14 13.97 7.72
C GLU A 7 -11.53 12.63 8.13
N GLN A 8 -10.20 12.56 8.04
CA GLN A 8 -9.40 11.44 8.54
C GLN A 8 -8.45 11.96 9.64
N LEU A 9 -8.37 11.20 10.74
CA LEU A 9 -7.33 11.44 11.75
C LEU A 9 -5.98 11.03 11.17
N LEU A 10 -4.94 11.86 11.39
CA LEU A 10 -3.57 11.57 10.98
C LEU A 10 -2.99 10.30 11.66
N PHE A 11 -3.58 9.91 12.78
CA PHE A 11 -3.27 8.68 13.49
C PHE A 11 -4.57 8.14 14.10
N ASP A 12 -5.01 6.96 13.65
CA ASP A 12 -6.25 6.33 14.12
C ASP A 12 -6.04 4.85 14.41
N PRO A 13 -5.76 4.49 15.69
CA PRO A 13 -5.57 3.09 16.09
C PRO A 13 -6.77 2.20 15.81
N SER A 14 -7.99 2.77 15.75
CA SER A 14 -9.20 1.99 15.49
C SER A 14 -9.23 1.39 14.09
N THR A 15 -8.42 1.91 13.17
CA THR A 15 -8.33 1.44 11.78
C THR A 15 -7.25 0.38 11.57
N PHE A 16 -6.35 0.14 12.53
CA PHE A 16 -5.15 -0.68 12.30
C PHE A 16 -5.43 -2.12 11.86
N ALA A 17 -6.54 -2.70 12.29
CA ALA A 17 -6.92 -4.06 11.92
C ALA A 17 -7.70 -4.16 10.59
N ASP A 18 -8.04 -3.02 9.97
CA ASP A 18 -8.88 -2.95 8.77
C ASP A 18 -8.24 -2.08 7.68
N GLU A 19 -7.58 -2.74 6.73
CA GLU A 19 -6.95 -2.12 5.56
C GLU A 19 -7.94 -1.27 4.74
N THR A 20 -9.21 -1.66 4.73
CA THR A 20 -10.25 -0.95 3.95
C THR A 20 -10.57 0.43 4.54
N ALA A 21 -10.23 0.65 5.81
CA ALA A 21 -10.44 1.91 6.52
C ALA A 21 -9.21 2.83 6.50
N TRP A 22 -8.05 2.37 6.00
CA TRP A 22 -6.80 3.13 6.11
C TRP A 22 -6.79 4.42 5.30
N LYS A 23 -7.53 4.52 4.19
CA LYS A 23 -7.53 5.69 3.27
C LYS A 23 -6.09 6.17 2.93
N THR A 24 -5.57 7.20 3.60
CA THR A 24 -4.20 7.71 3.42
C THR A 24 -3.16 7.16 4.40
N LEU A 25 -3.59 6.52 5.49
CA LEU A 25 -2.72 5.95 6.53
C LEU A 25 -1.91 4.76 6.01
N ASN A 26 -0.82 4.42 6.68
CA ASN A 26 -0.03 3.20 6.45
C ASN A 26 0.50 3.03 5.00
N THR A 27 0.71 4.13 4.27
CA THR A 27 1.33 4.17 2.94
C THR A 27 2.74 4.75 3.03
N HIS A 28 3.68 4.22 2.25
CA HIS A 28 5.02 4.77 2.08
C HIS A 28 5.49 4.64 0.61
N ASP A 29 6.23 5.61 0.10
CA ASP A 29 6.72 5.67 -1.30
C ASP A 29 5.67 5.39 -2.40
N PRO A 30 4.52 6.09 -2.44
CA PRO A 30 3.51 5.79 -3.46
C PRO A 30 4.00 6.15 -4.87
N GLY A 31 4.02 5.16 -5.77
CA GLY A 31 4.02 5.37 -7.21
C GLY A 31 2.59 5.51 -7.73
N ILE A 32 2.30 6.57 -8.48
CA ILE A 32 0.95 6.88 -8.97
C ILE A 32 0.82 6.65 -10.47
N PHE A 33 -0.31 6.05 -10.88
CA PHE A 33 -0.71 5.94 -12.27
C PHE A 33 -2.18 6.32 -12.46
N LYS A 34 -2.54 6.77 -13.66
CA LYS A 34 -3.92 7.12 -14.00
C LYS A 34 -4.42 6.21 -15.11
N ASP A 35 -5.55 5.55 -14.89
CA ASP A 35 -6.24 4.75 -15.90
C ASP A 35 -7.76 5.01 -15.85
N LYS A 36 -8.39 5.13 -17.01
CA LYS A 36 -9.86 5.25 -17.19
C LYS A 36 -10.56 6.24 -16.22
N GLY A 37 -9.90 7.36 -15.90
CA GLY A 37 -10.46 8.41 -15.04
C GLY A 37 -10.27 8.18 -13.54
N SER A 38 -9.54 7.15 -13.12
CA SER A 38 -9.13 6.92 -11.74
C SER A 38 -7.61 6.99 -11.60
N TYR A 39 -7.18 7.52 -10.47
CA TYR A 39 -5.82 7.45 -9.99
C TYR A 39 -5.65 6.21 -9.14
N TYR A 40 -4.51 5.58 -9.25
CA TYR A 40 -4.15 4.41 -8.49
C TYR A 40 -2.75 4.60 -7.93
N THR A 41 -2.55 4.17 -6.69
CA THR A 41 -1.24 4.16 -6.06
C THR A 41 -0.82 2.74 -5.76
N PHE A 42 0.46 2.48 -5.97
CA PHE A 42 1.18 1.31 -5.47
C PHE A 42 2.19 1.80 -4.45
N SER A 43 2.15 1.28 -3.22
CA SER A 43 3.03 1.75 -2.15
C SER A 43 3.66 0.59 -1.38
N THR A 44 4.83 0.87 -0.81
CA THR A 44 5.45 0.02 0.21
C THR A 44 4.43 -0.24 1.32
N ASP A 45 4.35 -1.49 1.78
CA ASP A 45 3.50 -1.86 2.91
C ASP A 45 4.11 -1.33 4.21
N ALA A 46 3.48 -0.28 4.74
CA ALA A 46 3.86 0.39 5.97
C ALA A 46 2.80 0.21 7.06
N MET A 47 2.17 -0.96 7.12
CA MET A 47 1.20 -1.27 8.18
C MET A 47 1.82 -1.04 9.56
N TYR A 48 1.03 -0.46 10.46
CA TYR A 48 1.31 -0.57 11.89
C TYR A 48 1.11 -2.01 12.34
N ARG A 49 2.08 -2.55 13.08
CA ARG A 49 2.02 -3.92 13.61
C ARG A 49 2.39 -3.94 15.10
N GLU A 50 1.54 -4.57 15.89
CA GLU A 50 1.88 -5.04 17.24
C GLU A 50 2.57 -6.40 17.15
N GLU A 51 3.47 -6.70 18.08
CA GLU A 51 4.38 -7.85 18.01
C GLU A 51 3.64 -9.21 17.99
N ASP A 52 2.45 -9.26 18.59
CA ASP A 52 1.57 -10.43 18.75
C ASP A 52 0.54 -10.60 17.61
N LYS A 53 0.49 -9.69 16.64
CA LYS A 53 -0.46 -9.71 15.51
C LYS A 53 0.05 -10.56 14.35
N PRO A 54 -0.85 -11.00 13.43
CA PRO A 54 -0.50 -11.85 12.29
C PRO A 54 0.75 -11.40 11.51
N PRO A 55 1.40 -12.34 10.81
CA PRO A 55 2.65 -12.07 10.12
C PRO A 55 2.47 -10.96 9.09
N PHE A 56 3.52 -10.15 8.94
CA PHE A 56 3.62 -9.15 7.88
C PHE A 56 3.28 -9.82 6.54
N ARG A 57 2.22 -9.34 5.89
CA ARG A 57 1.73 -9.91 4.63
C ARG A 57 2.64 -9.53 3.47
N GLY A 58 3.06 -8.27 3.42
CA GLY A 58 3.78 -7.71 2.29
C GLY A 58 2.91 -7.64 1.05
N GLY A 59 3.55 -7.48 -0.12
CA GLY A 59 2.85 -7.58 -1.39
C GLY A 59 2.21 -6.29 -1.92
N VAL A 60 2.88 -5.14 -1.75
CA VAL A 60 2.58 -3.83 -2.39
C VAL A 60 1.11 -3.42 -2.30
N GLN A 61 0.82 -2.48 -1.41
CA GLN A 61 -0.54 -1.97 -1.21
C GLN A 61 -1.04 -1.21 -2.44
N VAL A 62 -2.32 -1.37 -2.77
CA VAL A 62 -2.99 -0.73 -3.91
C VAL A 62 -4.20 0.06 -3.44
N ARG A 63 -4.25 1.35 -3.82
CA ARG A 63 -5.40 2.22 -3.55
C ARG A 63 -5.85 2.93 -4.81
N ARG A 64 -7.10 3.36 -4.82
CA ARG A 64 -7.72 4.08 -5.93
C ARG A 64 -8.38 5.37 -5.45
N SER A 65 -8.29 6.42 -6.24
CA SER A 65 -9.01 7.68 -6.03
C SER A 65 -9.52 8.25 -7.35
N LYS A 66 -10.59 9.05 -7.31
CA LYS A 66 -11.06 9.83 -8.46
C LYS A 66 -10.60 11.29 -8.39
N ASP A 67 -10.28 11.79 -7.21
CA ASP A 67 -10.06 13.21 -6.92
C ASP A 67 -8.73 13.50 -6.20
N LEU A 68 -7.92 12.47 -5.94
CA LEU A 68 -6.68 12.52 -5.16
C LEU A 68 -6.86 12.85 -3.67
N VAL A 69 -8.10 12.92 -3.20
CA VAL A 69 -8.44 13.25 -1.81
C VAL A 69 -8.99 12.01 -1.12
N ASP A 70 -10.04 11.39 -1.69
CA ASP A 70 -10.66 10.19 -1.14
C ASP A 70 -10.05 8.94 -1.78
N TRP A 71 -9.53 8.06 -0.92
CA TRP A 71 -8.83 6.84 -1.33
C TRP A 71 -9.58 5.60 -0.86
N GLU A 72 -9.82 4.71 -1.82
CA GLU A 72 -10.44 3.39 -1.62
C GLU A 72 -9.37 2.31 -1.65
N TRP A 73 -9.47 1.36 -0.73
CA TRP A 73 -8.64 0.17 -0.75
C TRP A 73 -9.00 -0.74 -1.94
N VAL A 74 -7.99 -1.14 -2.70
CA VAL A 74 -8.15 -2.09 -3.80
C VAL A 74 -7.64 -3.47 -3.39
N GLY A 75 -6.54 -3.53 -2.64
CA GLY A 75 -5.91 -4.77 -2.20
C GLY A 75 -4.40 -4.71 -2.24
N HIS A 76 -3.78 -5.86 -2.40
CA HIS A 76 -2.35 -6.04 -2.57
C HIS A 76 -2.05 -6.47 -4.01
N ALA A 77 -0.97 -5.97 -4.61
CA ALA A 77 -0.57 -6.34 -5.97
C ALA A 77 0.03 -7.76 -6.02
N PHE A 78 0.55 -8.25 -4.89
CA PHE A 78 1.02 -9.63 -4.72
C PHE A 78 0.42 -10.21 -3.44
N ASP A 79 0.25 -11.53 -3.38
CA ASP A 79 -0.21 -12.19 -2.15
C ASP A 79 0.82 -12.17 -1.02
N GLY A 80 2.05 -11.79 -1.34
CA GLY A 80 3.18 -11.60 -0.41
C GLY A 80 4.47 -11.38 -1.19
N MET A 81 5.61 -11.67 -0.56
CA MET A 81 6.91 -11.61 -1.23
C MET A 81 7.00 -12.68 -2.35
N PRO A 82 7.31 -12.32 -3.61
CA PRO A 82 7.54 -13.28 -4.67
C PRO A 82 8.62 -14.30 -4.28
N GLU A 83 8.35 -15.60 -4.48
CA GLU A 83 9.19 -16.70 -3.98
C GLU A 83 10.65 -16.58 -4.41
N GLN A 84 10.90 -16.22 -5.67
CA GLN A 84 12.26 -16.05 -6.19
C GLN A 84 13.01 -14.92 -5.49
N ALA A 85 12.35 -13.81 -5.21
CA ALA A 85 12.94 -12.68 -4.52
C ALA A 85 13.22 -13.04 -3.05
N LYS A 86 12.27 -13.71 -2.38
CA LYS A 86 12.44 -14.21 -1.01
C LYS A 86 13.59 -15.23 -0.91
N ALA A 87 13.71 -16.13 -1.88
CA ALA A 87 14.82 -17.09 -1.92
C ALA A 87 16.19 -16.41 -2.07
N TRP A 88 16.24 -15.27 -2.75
CA TRP A 88 17.48 -14.53 -2.99
C TRP A 88 17.86 -13.59 -1.83
N THR A 89 16.89 -12.87 -1.25
CA THR A 89 17.15 -11.85 -0.22
C THR A 89 16.90 -12.33 1.21
N GLY A 90 16.01 -13.31 1.39
CA GLY A 90 15.46 -13.65 2.71
C GLY A 90 14.49 -12.60 3.27
N ALA A 91 14.16 -11.55 2.52
CA ALA A 91 13.28 -10.48 2.98
C ALA A 91 11.80 -10.91 2.97
N ASP A 92 11.02 -10.37 3.90
CA ASP A 92 9.58 -10.57 3.96
C ASP A 92 8.78 -9.46 3.25
N GLY A 93 9.43 -8.34 2.89
CA GLY A 93 8.77 -7.17 2.31
C GLY A 93 9.35 -6.62 1.01
N LEU A 94 8.50 -5.83 0.35
CA LEU A 94 8.78 -5.15 -0.92
C LEU A 94 8.75 -3.64 -0.68
N TRP A 95 9.84 -2.96 -1.03
CA TRP A 95 9.98 -1.52 -0.89
C TRP A 95 10.08 -0.86 -2.26
N GLN A 96 9.58 0.38 -2.36
CA GLN A 96 9.72 1.25 -3.53
C GLN A 96 9.35 0.55 -4.85
N TYR A 97 8.13 0.00 -4.90
CA TYR A 97 7.63 -0.66 -6.10
C TYR A 97 7.26 0.38 -7.18
N TYR A 98 7.79 0.18 -8.38
CA TYR A 98 7.40 0.90 -9.58
C TYR A 98 7.16 -0.11 -10.70
N ASP A 99 5.94 -0.13 -11.26
CA ASP A 99 5.66 -0.91 -12.46
C ASP A 99 6.27 -0.21 -13.69
N SER A 100 6.94 -1.00 -14.53
CA SER A 100 7.47 -0.62 -15.83
C SER A 100 6.48 0.07 -16.79
N GLN A 101 5.17 -0.16 -16.62
CA GLN A 101 4.11 0.53 -17.36
C GLN A 101 3.83 1.95 -16.82
N ILE A 102 4.28 2.24 -15.59
CA ILE A 102 4.16 3.54 -14.90
C ILE A 102 5.44 4.36 -15.11
N THR A 103 6.61 3.72 -15.10
CA THR A 103 7.91 4.34 -15.37
C THR A 103 8.70 3.40 -16.28
N LYS A 104 9.31 3.89 -17.37
CA LYS A 104 9.91 3.08 -18.47
C LYS A 104 11.06 2.11 -18.12
N LYS A 105 11.19 1.64 -16.88
CA LYS A 105 11.97 0.49 -16.41
C LYS A 105 11.64 0.31 -14.92
N GLY A 106 11.14 -0.85 -14.50
CA GLY A 106 10.75 -1.07 -13.11
C GLY A 106 10.93 -2.52 -12.66
N VAL A 107 12.01 -2.75 -11.91
CA VAL A 107 12.06 -3.45 -10.60
C VAL A 107 13.27 -2.85 -9.91
N LEU A 108 13.14 -2.29 -8.70
CA LEU A 108 14.30 -2.04 -7.84
C LEU A 108 14.02 -2.57 -6.44
N ILE A 109 14.66 -3.70 -6.14
CA ILE A 109 14.87 -4.24 -4.80
C ILE A 109 16.19 -3.62 -4.33
N THR A 110 16.24 -2.98 -3.18
CA THR A 110 17.53 -2.71 -2.53
C THR A 110 17.56 -3.28 -1.13
N CYS A 111 18.48 -4.24 -0.98
CA CYS A 111 19.09 -4.84 0.23
C CYS A 111 18.23 -5.01 1.48
#